data_AF-A0A8T3X774-F1
#
_entry.id   AF-A0A8T3X774-F1
#
_cell.length_a   1.000
_cell.length_b   1.000
_cell.length_c   1.000
_cell.angle_alpha   90.00
_cell.angle_beta   90.00
_cell.angle_gamma   90.00
#
_symmetry.space_group_name_H-M   'P 1'
#
loop_
_entity.id
_entity.type
_entity.pdbx_description
1 polymer ?
#
loop_
_entity_poly.entity_id
_entity_poly.type
_entity_poly.pdbx_seq_one_letter_code
_entity_poly.pdbx_strand_id
1 'polypeptide(L)'
;MASKFKEIFKNFRVILYILFLVFALIAIRPNPLKDGVAIRAVIPNSSANVVGIESPRPNSPLMSREVIQFINNKPIENLADYESAVRSLRVNSSIQIKTDRKSYRVVTREKFETIPLNGTEIKEVEEFREVNETVNGTIVTLNKSIIVKKEVPKTMEVSRGLDDLGLRVYNAPKSNIRLGLDLAGGTRVVLQPENRLSQNDIDNLISVMKERLNVYGLSDLTIAQASDLSKNQYIIVEIAGATSEEVKDLLAKQGKFEAKIANETVFKGGTDITYVCRSPDCAGLDPSRGCNSDSAAWYCGFRFSIVLLPEAAQRQADVTEDLEVVTESKQQYLSESLKLFLDDNLVDELRIGAELKGSAETSIQISGSGLGNSQQEAAVNALQNMKRLQTILITGSLPVKLNLVKIDTISPLLGHEFLKNAFLIGFISIVVVAGIIFARYRKLQISIPLMITSFSEMIILLGVAALIGWNIDLAAIAGIIIAIGTGVDHQILITDETLGGEIKRIFNWKERIKGAFYIIMGAYFTTVVAMVPLLFAGAGLLKGFAIISIIGVSIGVFITRPVYAKVIEILLRD
;
A
#
# COMPACT_ATOMS: atom_id res chain seq x y z
N MET A 1 10.15 39.32 32.50
CA MET A 1 10.20 38.30 31.41
C MET A 1 9.67 36.93 31.86
N ALA A 2 10.17 36.35 32.96
CA ALA A 2 9.71 35.03 33.45
C ALA A 2 8.20 34.94 33.76
N SER A 3 7.58 35.99 34.31
CA SER A 3 6.12 36.04 34.54
C SER A 3 5.31 35.94 33.25
N LYS A 4 5.73 36.66 32.20
CA LYS A 4 5.07 36.66 30.88
C LYS A 4 5.16 35.27 30.22
N PHE A 5 6.30 34.59 30.34
CA PHE A 5 6.43 33.20 29.87
C PHE A 5 5.47 32.24 30.59
N LYS A 6 5.34 32.36 31.91
CA LYS A 6 4.38 31.55 32.68
C LYS A 6 2.94 31.78 32.26
N GLU A 7 2.60 33.01 31.86
CA GLU A 7 1.27 33.37 31.35
C GLU A 7 1.02 32.78 29.95
N ILE A 8 2.03 32.79 29.05
CA ILE A 8 1.95 32.16 27.73
C ILE A 8 1.61 30.66 27.87
N PHE A 9 2.35 29.92 28.71
CA PHE A 9 2.16 28.48 28.87
C PHE A 9 0.87 28.10 29.63
N LYS A 10 0.20 29.05 30.29
CA LYS A 10 -1.12 28.84 30.90
C LYS A 10 -2.27 29.07 29.91
N ASN A 11 -2.01 29.66 28.76
CA ASN A 11 -3.06 29.95 27.79
C ASN A 11 -3.55 28.66 27.12
N PHE A 12 -4.86 28.43 27.12
CA PHE A 12 -5.48 27.24 26.54
C PHE A 12 -5.11 27.00 25.08
N ARG A 13 -4.99 28.06 24.25
CA ARG A 13 -4.62 27.92 22.83
C ARG A 13 -3.18 27.45 22.66
N VAL A 14 -2.27 27.94 23.51
CA VAL A 14 -0.86 27.54 23.50
C VAL A 14 -0.71 26.10 23.95
N ILE A 15 -1.43 25.69 25.00
CA ILE A 15 -1.45 24.30 25.48
C ILE A 15 -1.96 23.35 24.38
N LEU A 16 -3.09 23.68 23.76
CA LEU A 16 -3.66 22.89 22.67
C LEU A 16 -2.69 22.75 21.49
N TYR A 17 -2.01 23.85 21.13
CA TYR A 17 -1.01 23.83 20.07
C TYR A 17 0.23 23.00 20.42
N ILE A 18 0.72 23.05 21.66
CA ILE A 18 1.81 22.16 22.12
C ILE A 18 1.36 20.69 22.03
N LEU A 19 0.11 20.38 22.39
CA LEU A 19 -0.45 19.04 22.26
C LEU A 19 -0.48 18.58 20.79
N PHE A 20 -0.91 19.45 19.86
CA PHE A 20 -0.85 19.15 18.42
C PHE A 20 0.59 18.91 17.94
N LEU A 21 1.55 19.69 18.41
CA LEU A 21 2.96 19.51 18.06
C LEU A 21 3.52 18.18 18.59
N VAL A 22 3.23 17.82 19.83
CA VAL A 22 3.64 16.53 20.42
C VAL A 22 3.01 15.38 19.65
N PHE A 23 1.72 15.47 19.34
CA PHE A 23 1.02 14.45 18.56
C PHE A 23 1.61 14.32 17.16
N ALA A 24 1.94 15.43 16.50
CA ALA A 24 2.62 15.44 15.20
C ALA A 24 4.00 14.76 15.27
N LEU A 25 4.80 15.03 16.31
CA LEU A 25 6.10 14.37 16.50
C LEU A 25 5.97 12.87 16.71
N ILE A 26 5.00 12.43 17.52
CA ILE A 26 4.69 11.01 17.72
C ILE A 26 4.22 10.36 16.42
N ALA A 27 3.39 11.05 15.63
CA ALA A 27 2.94 10.55 14.34
C ALA A 27 4.07 10.36 13.34
N ILE A 28 5.01 11.33 13.28
CA ILE A 28 6.20 11.26 12.41
C ILE A 28 7.13 10.15 12.85
N ARG A 29 7.41 10.04 14.16
CA ARG A 29 8.44 9.13 14.68
C ARG A 29 7.97 8.41 15.95
N PRO A 30 7.06 7.41 15.85
CA PRO A 30 6.52 6.73 17.03
C PRO A 30 7.56 5.89 17.79
N ASN A 31 8.50 5.24 17.08
CA ASN A 31 9.52 4.34 17.66
C ASN A 31 10.93 4.73 17.19
N PRO A 32 11.59 5.70 17.87
CA PRO A 32 12.84 6.29 17.38
C PRO A 32 14.07 5.37 17.41
N LEU A 33 14.01 4.26 18.16
CA LEU A 33 15.10 3.30 18.41
C LEU A 33 14.97 2.00 17.61
N LYS A 34 14.18 2.01 16.53
CA LYS A 34 13.93 0.82 15.72
C LYS A 34 14.99 0.70 14.60
N ASP A 35 16.05 -0.05 14.87
CA ASP A 35 17.11 -0.33 13.90
C ASP A 35 16.95 -1.73 13.28
N GLY A 36 17.50 -1.92 12.08
CA GLY A 36 17.47 -3.16 11.32
C GLY A 36 16.90 -3.02 9.92
N VAL A 37 16.36 -4.11 9.39
CA VAL A 37 15.90 -4.20 8.00
C VAL A 37 14.42 -4.55 7.95
N ALA A 38 13.60 -3.63 7.43
CA ALA A 38 12.16 -3.80 7.32
C ALA A 38 11.80 -4.73 6.16
N ILE A 39 10.81 -5.59 6.41
CA ILE A 39 10.21 -6.44 5.38
C ILE A 39 9.34 -5.55 4.49
N ARG A 40 9.67 -5.51 3.19
CA ARG A 40 8.88 -4.84 2.16
C ARG A 40 7.76 -5.76 1.69
N ALA A 41 8.11 -6.96 1.26
CA ALA A 41 7.18 -7.96 0.75
C ALA A 41 7.73 -9.36 1.02
N VAL A 42 6.81 -10.33 1.02
CA VAL A 42 7.11 -11.75 1.09
C VAL A 42 6.53 -12.41 -0.15
N ILE A 43 7.36 -13.12 -0.90
CA ILE A 43 6.95 -13.87 -2.09
C ILE A 43 6.11 -15.07 -1.63
N PRO A 44 4.90 -15.29 -2.19
CA PRO A 44 4.09 -16.46 -1.87
C PRO A 44 4.86 -17.77 -2.07
N ASN A 45 4.60 -18.78 -1.23
CA ASN A 45 5.25 -20.10 -1.26
C ASN A 45 6.77 -20.13 -1.08
N SER A 46 7.41 -18.99 -0.85
CA SER A 46 8.82 -18.93 -0.49
C SER A 46 9.11 -19.56 0.87
N SER A 47 10.40 -19.81 1.14
CA SER A 47 10.86 -20.33 2.44
C SER A 47 10.36 -19.47 3.61
N ALA A 48 10.33 -18.14 3.46
CA ALA A 48 9.81 -17.22 4.47
C ALA A 48 8.27 -17.23 4.59
N ASN A 49 7.55 -17.36 3.48
CA ASN A 49 6.09 -17.37 3.52
C ASN A 49 5.53 -18.61 4.23
N VAL A 50 6.13 -19.78 3.99
CA VAL A 50 5.66 -21.06 4.57
C VAL A 50 5.74 -21.08 6.10
N VAL A 51 6.66 -20.32 6.70
CA VAL A 51 6.77 -20.21 8.15
C VAL A 51 5.89 -19.10 8.75
N GLY A 52 5.03 -18.48 7.95
CA GLY A 52 4.09 -17.44 8.39
C GLY A 52 4.68 -16.03 8.46
N ILE A 53 5.76 -15.73 7.72
CA ILE A 53 6.12 -14.32 7.49
C ILE A 53 5.17 -13.76 6.43
N GLU A 54 4.46 -12.69 6.76
CA GLU A 54 3.46 -12.08 5.90
C GLU A 54 3.94 -10.76 5.29
N SER A 55 3.48 -10.46 4.08
CA SER A 55 3.66 -9.16 3.46
C SER A 55 2.95 -8.07 4.28
N PRO A 56 3.60 -6.93 4.58
CA PRO A 56 2.95 -5.80 5.21
C PRO A 56 1.74 -5.30 4.40
N ARG A 57 0.72 -4.79 5.09
CA ARG A 57 -0.44 -4.19 4.43
C ARG A 57 0.01 -2.95 3.62
N PRO A 58 -0.44 -2.77 2.36
CA PRO A 58 0.01 -1.67 1.48
C PRO A 58 -0.10 -0.27 2.12
N ASN A 59 -1.16 -0.03 2.90
CA ASN A 59 -1.41 1.27 3.52
C ASN A 59 -0.93 1.38 4.98
N SER A 60 -0.24 0.37 5.53
CA SER A 60 0.27 0.43 6.89
C SER A 60 1.34 1.53 7.06
N PRO A 61 1.38 2.25 8.20
CA PRO A 61 2.45 3.21 8.47
C PRO A 61 3.84 2.56 8.33
N LEU A 62 4.81 3.27 7.79
CA LEU A 62 6.12 2.69 7.47
C LEU A 62 6.80 2.08 8.71
N MET A 63 6.75 2.77 9.85
CA MET A 63 7.37 2.31 11.11
C MET A 63 6.62 1.15 11.78
N SER A 64 5.42 0.80 11.32
CA SER A 64 4.71 -0.36 11.81
C SER A 64 5.12 -1.65 11.11
N ARG A 65 5.83 -1.59 9.96
CA ARG A 65 6.33 -2.78 9.25
C ARG A 65 7.27 -3.59 10.15
N GLU A 66 7.22 -4.90 9.98
CA GLU A 66 8.06 -5.85 10.72
C GLU A 66 9.52 -5.71 10.30
N VAL A 67 10.43 -5.72 11.27
CA VAL A 67 11.86 -5.43 11.09
C VAL A 67 12.68 -6.63 11.55
N ILE A 68 13.50 -7.14 10.64
CA ILE A 68 14.48 -8.18 10.90
C ILE A 68 15.63 -7.55 11.67
N GLN A 69 15.92 -8.14 12.84
CA GLN A 69 16.99 -7.69 13.73
C GLN A 69 18.14 -8.69 13.79
N PHE A 70 17.86 -9.99 13.61
CA PHE A 70 18.91 -11.02 13.61
C PHE A 70 18.63 -12.13 12.59
N ILE A 71 19.70 -12.65 12.01
CA ILE A 71 19.69 -13.91 11.24
C ILE A 71 20.79 -14.82 11.78
N ASN A 72 20.44 -16.00 12.30
CA ASN A 72 21.37 -16.94 12.95
C ASN A 72 22.27 -16.27 14.01
N ASN A 73 21.67 -15.47 14.89
CA ASN A 73 22.35 -14.66 15.92
C ASN A 73 23.30 -13.58 15.40
N LYS A 74 23.44 -13.37 14.09
CA LYS A 74 24.12 -12.19 13.53
C LYS A 74 23.18 -10.99 13.59
N PRO A 75 23.58 -9.85 14.20
CA PRO A 75 22.78 -8.64 14.19
C PRO A 75 22.69 -8.09 12.77
N ILE A 76 21.51 -7.59 12.42
CA ILE A 76 21.20 -6.95 11.15
C ILE A 76 20.82 -5.51 11.46
N GLU A 77 21.70 -4.56 11.19
CA GLU A 77 21.44 -3.12 11.41
C GLU A 77 21.05 -2.42 10.11
N ASN A 78 21.59 -2.90 8.99
CA ASN A 78 21.39 -2.33 7.66
C ASN A 78 21.26 -3.40 6.57
N LEU A 79 20.92 -2.97 5.36
CA LEU A 79 20.72 -3.84 4.21
C LEU A 79 21.97 -4.63 3.80
N ALA A 80 23.17 -4.07 3.96
CA ALA A 80 24.40 -4.78 3.65
C ALA A 80 24.66 -5.95 4.61
N ASP A 81 24.34 -5.77 5.91
CA ASP A 81 24.40 -6.85 6.89
C ASP A 81 23.44 -7.98 6.53
N TYR A 82 22.21 -7.63 6.11
CA TYR A 82 21.22 -8.58 5.64
C TYR A 82 21.72 -9.37 4.43
N GLU A 83 22.22 -8.69 3.40
CA GLU A 83 22.76 -9.35 2.21
C GLU A 83 23.94 -10.26 2.54
N SER A 84 24.84 -9.82 3.42
CA SER A 84 25.96 -10.64 3.89
C SER A 84 25.47 -11.87 4.66
N ALA A 85 24.44 -11.73 5.49
CA ALA A 85 23.88 -12.83 6.26
C ALA A 85 23.23 -13.87 5.33
N VAL A 86 22.43 -13.43 4.36
CA VAL A 86 21.77 -14.29 3.37
C VAL A 86 22.77 -15.00 2.47
N ARG A 87 23.81 -14.31 1.99
CA ARG A 87 24.89 -14.93 1.18
C ARG A 87 25.68 -16.02 1.93
N SER A 88 25.67 -15.98 3.27
CA SER A 88 26.36 -16.98 4.09
C SER A 88 25.54 -18.23 4.41
N LEU A 89 24.29 -18.29 3.94
CA LEU A 89 23.38 -19.42 4.19
C LEU A 89 23.72 -20.63 3.31
N ARG A 90 23.42 -21.82 3.84
CA ARG A 90 23.61 -23.08 3.13
C ARG A 90 22.26 -23.61 2.66
N VAL A 91 22.25 -24.35 1.55
CA VAL A 91 21.05 -25.04 1.04
C VAL A 91 20.57 -26.09 2.05
N ASN A 92 19.26 -26.31 2.15
CA ASN A 92 18.63 -27.28 3.04
C ASN A 92 19.03 -27.16 4.53
N SER A 93 19.41 -25.96 4.97
CA SER A 93 19.74 -25.66 6.35
C SER A 93 18.58 -24.95 7.08
N SER A 94 18.43 -25.24 8.37
CA SER A 94 17.50 -24.51 9.23
C SER A 94 18.18 -23.25 9.76
N ILE A 95 17.52 -22.11 9.57
CA ILE A 95 18.00 -20.79 9.98
C ILE A 95 16.99 -20.14 10.92
N GLN A 96 17.46 -19.29 11.83
CA GLN A 96 16.60 -18.50 12.70
C GLN A 96 16.59 -17.04 12.24
N ILE A 97 15.40 -16.53 11.91
CA ILE A 97 15.17 -15.12 11.62
C ILE A 97 14.42 -14.53 12.81
N LYS A 98 15.02 -13.58 13.51
CA LYS A 98 14.38 -12.87 14.62
C LYS A 98 14.01 -11.47 14.18
N THR A 99 12.73 -11.14 14.35
CA THR A 99 12.17 -9.82 14.07
C THR A 99 11.83 -9.10 15.37
N ASP A 100 11.41 -7.84 15.26
CA ASP A 100 10.85 -7.05 16.36
C ASP A 100 9.51 -7.59 16.89
N ARG A 101 8.87 -8.53 16.18
CA ARG A 101 7.58 -9.12 16.56
C ARG A 101 7.69 -10.57 16.98
N LYS A 102 8.37 -11.39 16.18
CA LYS A 102 8.37 -12.86 16.30
C LYS A 102 9.74 -13.44 15.93
N SER A 103 9.96 -14.70 16.29
CA SER A 103 11.11 -15.47 15.82
C SER A 103 10.61 -16.59 14.91
N TYR A 104 11.22 -16.69 13.73
CA TYR A 104 10.89 -17.66 12.71
C TYR A 104 12.04 -18.65 12.53
N ARG A 105 11.70 -19.92 12.33
CA ARG A 105 12.66 -20.96 11.95
C ARG A 105 12.41 -21.34 10.51
N VAL A 106 13.25 -20.85 9.60
CA VAL A 106 13.11 -21.03 8.16
C VAL A 106 14.00 -22.17 7.71
N VAL A 107 13.51 -23.01 6.79
CA VAL A 107 14.34 -24.01 6.10
C VAL A 107 14.61 -23.49 4.70
N THR A 108 15.88 -23.28 4.37
CA THR A 108 16.30 -22.82 3.05
C THR A 108 16.07 -23.89 1.98
N ARG A 109 15.65 -23.49 0.78
CA ARG A 109 15.44 -24.41 -0.35
C ARG A 109 16.54 -24.31 -1.39
N GLU A 110 16.59 -25.31 -2.25
CA GLU A 110 17.48 -25.34 -3.41
C GLU A 110 16.76 -24.75 -4.64
N LYS A 111 17.49 -23.96 -5.42
CA LYS A 111 16.97 -23.37 -6.66
C LYS A 111 17.27 -24.30 -7.83
N PHE A 112 16.24 -24.73 -8.54
CA PHE A 112 16.37 -25.50 -9.77
C PHE A 112 16.16 -24.62 -10.99
N GLU A 113 17.00 -24.77 -12.01
CA GLU A 113 16.84 -24.16 -13.33
C GLU A 113 16.56 -25.28 -14.35
N THR A 114 15.46 -25.17 -15.08
CA THR A 114 15.10 -26.11 -16.16
C THR A 114 15.84 -25.74 -17.44
N ILE A 115 16.81 -26.55 -17.83
CA ILE A 115 17.57 -26.37 -19.06
C ILE A 115 16.95 -27.24 -20.15
N PRO A 116 16.52 -26.68 -21.30
CA PRO A 116 16.11 -27.48 -22.44
C PRO A 116 17.33 -28.22 -23.00
N LEU A 117 17.23 -29.54 -23.08
CA LEU A 117 18.20 -30.42 -23.71
C LEU A 117 17.96 -30.51 -25.22
N ASN A 118 18.98 -30.94 -25.96
CA ASN A 118 18.85 -31.15 -27.39
C ASN A 118 18.00 -32.41 -27.65
N GLY A 119 16.90 -32.24 -28.38
CA GLY A 119 15.95 -33.31 -28.70
C GLY A 119 14.68 -33.28 -27.87
N THR A 120 13.75 -34.12 -28.30
CA THR A 120 12.39 -34.26 -27.78
C THR A 120 12.27 -35.59 -27.06
N GLU A 121 11.40 -35.65 -26.04
CA GLU A 121 10.92 -36.90 -25.46
C GLU A 121 9.44 -37.06 -25.78
N ILE A 122 9.03 -38.29 -26.04
CA ILE A 122 7.64 -38.61 -26.25
C ILE A 122 7.02 -38.77 -24.86
N LYS A 123 6.20 -37.80 -24.44
CA LYS A 123 5.34 -37.95 -23.27
C LYS A 123 3.93 -38.31 -23.71
N GLU A 124 3.31 -39.16 -22.93
CA GLU A 124 1.88 -39.40 -23.00
C GLU A 124 1.19 -38.18 -22.39
N VAL A 125 0.57 -37.38 -23.27
CA VAL A 125 -0.15 -36.17 -22.91
C VAL A 125 -1.61 -36.43 -23.20
N GLU A 126 -2.45 -36.23 -22.20
CA GLU A 126 -3.88 -36.38 -22.35
C GLU A 126 -4.44 -35.17 -23.11
N GLU A 127 -5.06 -35.42 -24.26
CA GLU A 127 -5.64 -34.40 -25.14
C GLU A 127 -7.10 -34.75 -25.42
N PHE A 128 -7.97 -33.76 -25.38
CA PHE A 128 -9.39 -33.95 -25.67
C PHE A 128 -9.63 -33.78 -27.17
N ARG A 129 -10.20 -34.79 -27.81
CA ARG A 129 -10.67 -34.69 -29.21
C ARG A 129 -12.17 -34.93 -29.30
N GLU A 130 -12.79 -34.18 -30.19
CA GLU A 130 -14.16 -34.41 -30.64
C GLU A 130 -14.19 -35.69 -31.48
N VAL A 131 -14.81 -36.73 -30.92
CA VAL A 131 -15.06 -38.01 -31.58
C VAL A 131 -16.56 -38.11 -31.85
N ASN A 132 -16.90 -38.34 -33.11
CA ASN A 132 -18.28 -38.60 -33.51
C ASN A 132 -18.63 -40.07 -33.22
N GLU A 133 -19.43 -40.31 -32.18
CA GLU A 133 -19.95 -41.63 -31.85
C GLU A 133 -21.46 -41.70 -32.14
N THR A 134 -21.90 -42.82 -32.69
CA THR A 134 -23.31 -43.03 -33.02
C THR A 134 -24.02 -43.63 -31.80
N VAL A 135 -24.76 -42.80 -31.06
CA VAL A 135 -25.57 -43.26 -29.93
C VAL A 135 -27.04 -43.30 -30.38
N ASN A 136 -27.65 -44.49 -30.34
CA ASN A 136 -29.05 -44.71 -30.77
C ASN A 136 -29.40 -44.18 -32.18
N GLY A 137 -28.49 -44.36 -33.15
CA GLY A 137 -28.74 -43.98 -34.56
C GLY A 137 -28.57 -42.49 -34.88
N THR A 138 -28.17 -41.68 -33.90
CA THR A 138 -27.83 -40.25 -34.09
C THR A 138 -26.32 -40.08 -33.87
N ILE A 139 -25.63 -39.36 -34.76
CA ILE A 139 -24.21 -39.07 -34.60
C ILE A 139 -24.09 -37.95 -33.57
N VAL A 140 -23.44 -38.25 -32.44
CA VAL A 140 -23.19 -37.31 -31.34
C VAL A 140 -21.68 -37.06 -31.27
N THR A 141 -21.29 -35.80 -31.28
CA THR A 141 -19.89 -35.39 -31.11
C THR A 141 -19.58 -35.32 -29.62
N LEU A 142 -18.70 -36.22 -29.15
CA LEU A 142 -18.29 -36.31 -27.75
C LEU A 142 -16.82 -35.91 -27.63
N ASN A 143 -16.50 -35.05 -26.66
CA ASN A 143 -15.11 -34.78 -26.31
C ASN A 143 -14.60 -35.93 -25.43
N LYS A 144 -13.70 -36.74 -25.99
CA LYS A 144 -13.08 -37.87 -25.28
C LYS A 144 -11.61 -37.55 -25.01
N SER A 145 -11.14 -37.82 -23.80
CA SER A 145 -9.71 -37.78 -23.51
C SER A 145 -9.04 -38.95 -24.20
N ILE A 146 -8.01 -38.65 -24.97
CA ILE A 146 -7.15 -39.66 -25.57
C ILE A 146 -5.73 -39.38 -25.14
N ILE A 147 -5.03 -40.44 -24.74
CA ILE A 147 -3.63 -40.38 -24.40
C ILE A 147 -2.85 -40.29 -25.71
N VAL A 148 -2.35 -39.10 -26.03
CA VAL A 148 -1.58 -38.85 -27.25
C VAL A 148 -0.11 -38.75 -26.90
N LYS A 149 0.71 -39.51 -27.62
CA LYS A 149 2.16 -39.44 -27.54
C LYS A 149 2.65 -38.16 -28.23
N LYS A 150 3.04 -37.16 -27.44
CA LYS A 150 3.50 -35.85 -27.91
C LYS A 150 4.99 -35.67 -27.65
N GLU A 151 5.71 -35.20 -28.66
CA GLU A 151 7.09 -34.77 -28.49
C GLU A 151 7.14 -33.45 -27.71
N VAL A 152 7.64 -33.53 -26.48
CA VAL A 152 7.95 -32.37 -25.64
C VAL A 152 9.47 -32.20 -25.56
N PRO A 153 9.98 -30.97 -25.46
CA PRO A 153 11.42 -30.74 -25.30
C PRO A 153 11.92 -31.47 -24.05
N LYS A 154 13.02 -32.24 -24.18
CA LYS A 154 13.67 -32.77 -22.98
C LYS A 154 14.15 -31.62 -22.13
N THR A 155 13.92 -31.67 -20.82
CA THR A 155 14.42 -30.68 -19.88
C THR A 155 15.23 -31.37 -18.79
N MET A 156 16.25 -30.70 -18.28
CA MET A 156 17.04 -31.15 -17.14
C MET A 156 16.98 -30.07 -16.07
N GLU A 157 16.60 -30.44 -14.86
CA GLU A 157 16.68 -29.53 -13.72
C GLU A 157 18.10 -29.54 -13.17
N VAL A 158 18.75 -28.38 -13.23
CA VAL A 158 20.08 -28.18 -12.68
C VAL A 158 19.97 -27.32 -11.43
N SER A 159 20.53 -27.81 -10.32
CA SER A 159 20.64 -27.00 -9.10
C SER A 159 21.58 -25.82 -9.33
N ARG A 160 21.09 -24.62 -9.03
CA ARG A 160 21.83 -23.35 -9.05
C ARG A 160 22.21 -22.86 -7.64
N GLY A 161 22.06 -23.70 -6.62
CA GLY A 161 22.39 -23.37 -5.24
C GLY A 161 21.18 -22.90 -4.42
N LEU A 162 21.36 -21.91 -3.57
CA LEU A 162 20.32 -21.46 -2.63
C LEU A 162 19.20 -20.71 -3.35
N ASP A 163 17.96 -21.13 -3.11
CA ASP A 163 16.76 -20.39 -3.52
C ASP A 163 16.55 -19.16 -2.63
N ASP A 164 15.96 -18.11 -3.21
CA ASP A 164 15.68 -16.87 -2.48
C ASP A 164 14.79 -17.21 -1.26
N LEU A 165 15.10 -16.62 -0.11
CA LEU A 165 14.23 -16.74 1.07
C LEU A 165 12.83 -16.20 0.78
N GLY A 166 12.69 -15.37 -0.27
CA GLY A 166 11.48 -14.73 -0.70
C GLY A 166 11.14 -13.50 0.12
N LEU A 167 12.13 -12.93 0.81
CA LEU A 167 12.01 -11.68 1.56
C LEU A 167 12.55 -10.53 0.73
N ARG A 168 11.65 -9.63 0.31
CA ARG A 168 12.04 -8.31 -0.20
C ARG A 168 12.16 -7.38 0.99
N VAL A 169 13.30 -6.72 1.13
CA VAL A 169 13.61 -5.94 2.32
C VAL A 169 14.27 -4.60 2.00
N TYR A 170 14.27 -3.69 2.97
CA TYR A 170 14.96 -2.39 2.88
C TYR A 170 15.35 -1.90 4.28
N ASN A 171 16.23 -0.91 4.38
CA ASN A 171 16.60 -0.32 5.66
C ASN A 171 15.35 0.13 6.44
N ALA A 172 15.30 -0.20 7.74
CA ALA A 172 14.16 0.16 8.57
C ALA A 172 13.87 1.67 8.47
N PRO A 173 12.60 2.05 8.21
CA PRO A 173 12.25 3.45 8.06
C PRO A 173 12.42 4.18 9.39
N LYS A 174 13.00 5.38 9.36
CA LYS A 174 13.23 6.22 10.56
C LYS A 174 12.05 7.14 10.89
N SER A 175 11.07 7.23 9.98
CA SER A 175 9.87 8.03 10.15
C SER A 175 8.70 7.43 9.35
N ASN A 176 7.48 7.82 9.69
CA ASN A 176 6.26 7.51 8.96
C ASN A 176 6.02 8.45 7.75
N ILE A 177 6.91 9.41 7.50
CA ILE A 177 6.82 10.26 6.32
C ILE A 177 7.08 9.39 5.10
N ARG A 178 6.10 9.29 4.22
CA ARG A 178 6.24 8.60 2.94
C ARG A 178 6.78 9.59 1.91
N LEU A 179 7.75 9.14 1.15
CA LEU A 179 8.36 9.94 0.09
C LEU A 179 7.73 9.52 -1.24
N GLY A 180 7.33 10.50 -2.03
CA GLY A 180 6.85 10.29 -3.39
C GLY A 180 7.98 9.87 -4.32
N LEU A 181 7.61 9.49 -5.54
CA LEU A 181 8.56 8.95 -6.52
C LEU A 181 9.70 9.90 -6.85
N ASP A 182 9.42 11.20 -6.90
CA ASP A 182 10.40 12.23 -7.22
C ASP A 182 11.55 12.31 -6.20
N LEU A 183 11.34 11.77 -5.00
CA LEU A 183 12.31 11.78 -3.89
C LEU A 183 12.88 10.40 -3.59
N ALA A 184 12.06 9.35 -3.70
CA ALA A 184 12.45 7.97 -3.41
C ALA A 184 13.04 7.25 -4.63
N GLY A 185 12.72 7.70 -5.84
CA GLY A 185 12.99 7.01 -7.11
C GLY A 185 12.05 5.81 -7.36
N GLY A 186 11.96 5.40 -8.62
CA GLY A 186 11.14 4.30 -9.12
C GLY A 186 10.43 4.64 -10.43
N THR A 187 9.30 3.98 -10.68
CA THR A 187 8.49 4.15 -11.90
C THR A 187 7.08 4.67 -11.59
N ARG A 188 6.63 5.67 -12.34
CA ARG A 188 5.23 6.14 -12.39
C ARG A 188 4.64 5.74 -13.73
N VAL A 189 3.47 5.10 -13.70
CA VAL A 189 2.71 4.70 -14.87
C VAL A 189 1.35 5.35 -14.82
N VAL A 190 0.98 6.03 -15.89
CA VAL A 190 -0.35 6.61 -16.09
C VAL A 190 -1.08 5.73 -17.08
N LEU A 191 -2.15 5.10 -16.61
CA LEU A 191 -3.01 4.23 -17.39
C LEU A 191 -4.37 4.90 -17.61
N GLN A 192 -4.98 4.65 -18.76
CA GLN A 192 -6.32 5.11 -19.08
C GLN A 192 -7.21 3.91 -19.46
N PRO A 193 -8.34 3.70 -18.77
CA PRO A 193 -9.35 2.74 -19.21
C PRO A 193 -9.88 3.09 -20.60
N GLU A 194 -10.04 2.08 -21.46
CA GLU A 194 -10.59 2.24 -22.82
C GLU A 194 -12.03 2.79 -22.79
N ASN A 195 -12.81 2.37 -21.80
CA ASN A 195 -14.18 2.85 -21.57
C ASN A 195 -14.30 3.49 -20.17
N ARG A 196 -15.27 4.40 -20.02
CA ARG A 196 -15.58 4.97 -18.70
C ARG A 196 -16.09 3.88 -17.76
N LEU A 197 -15.52 3.86 -16.57
CA LEU A 197 -15.84 2.90 -15.52
C LEU A 197 -16.70 3.55 -14.42
N SER A 198 -17.55 2.73 -13.79
CA SER A 198 -18.19 3.11 -12.54
C SER A 198 -17.16 3.17 -11.41
N GLN A 199 -17.48 3.85 -10.30
CA GLN A 199 -16.55 3.91 -9.17
C GLN A 199 -16.27 2.53 -8.56
N ASN A 200 -17.27 1.66 -8.53
CA ASN A 200 -17.10 0.28 -8.06
C ASN A 200 -16.12 -0.50 -8.95
N ASP A 201 -16.20 -0.32 -10.27
CA ASP A 201 -15.29 -0.99 -11.21
C ASP A 201 -13.85 -0.47 -11.08
N ILE A 202 -13.68 0.83 -10.82
CA ILE A 202 -12.37 1.43 -10.54
C ILE A 202 -11.79 0.88 -9.24
N ASP A 203 -12.58 0.80 -8.17
CA ASP A 203 -12.12 0.25 -6.89
C ASP A 203 -11.73 -1.23 -7.02
N ASN A 204 -12.50 -1.99 -7.80
CA ASN A 204 -12.19 -3.38 -8.13
C ASN A 204 -10.89 -3.48 -8.92
N LEU A 205 -10.75 -2.68 -9.97
CA LEU A 205 -9.56 -2.62 -10.81
C LEU A 205 -8.30 -2.28 -10.00
N ILE A 206 -8.39 -1.26 -9.14
CA ILE A 206 -7.29 -0.87 -8.23
C ILE A 206 -6.93 -2.03 -7.30
N SER A 207 -7.93 -2.73 -6.75
CA SER A 207 -7.70 -3.87 -5.84
C SER A 207 -7.04 -5.04 -6.56
N VAL A 208 -7.47 -5.35 -7.78
CA VAL A 208 -6.86 -6.37 -8.65
C VAL A 208 -5.40 -6.03 -8.97
N MET A 209 -5.13 -4.79 -9.38
CA MET A 209 -3.77 -4.35 -9.67
C MET A 209 -2.86 -4.40 -8.44
N LYS A 210 -3.36 -4.00 -7.27
CA LYS A 210 -2.62 -4.12 -6.01
C LYS A 210 -2.25 -5.59 -5.71
N GLU A 211 -3.20 -6.50 -5.81
CA GLU A 211 -2.94 -7.92 -5.52
C GLU A 211 -1.94 -8.52 -6.51
N ARG A 212 -2.09 -8.24 -7.81
CA ARG A 212 -1.14 -8.70 -8.83
C ARG A 212 0.26 -8.20 -8.57
N LEU A 213 0.42 -6.90 -8.34
CA LEU A 213 1.74 -6.31 -8.11
C LEU A 213 2.36 -6.81 -6.80
N ASN A 214 1.56 -7.08 -5.77
CA ASN A 214 2.02 -7.71 -4.53
C ASN A 214 2.60 -9.11 -4.78
N VAL A 215 2.01 -9.92 -5.67
CA VAL A 215 2.53 -11.26 -6.03
C VAL A 215 3.94 -11.17 -6.62
N TYR A 216 4.21 -10.12 -7.39
CA TYR A 216 5.56 -9.84 -7.92
C TYR A 216 6.51 -9.20 -6.90
N GLY A 217 6.10 -9.09 -5.63
CA GLY A 217 6.90 -8.52 -4.55
C GLY A 217 6.94 -6.99 -4.56
N LEU A 218 6.08 -6.34 -5.34
CA LEU A 218 5.92 -4.89 -5.40
C LEU A 218 4.79 -4.49 -4.45
N SER A 219 5.09 -4.26 -3.18
CA SER A 219 4.09 -3.90 -2.15
C SER A 219 4.11 -2.41 -1.77
N ASP A 220 5.21 -1.72 -2.06
CA ASP A 220 5.38 -0.29 -1.79
C ASP A 220 4.97 0.53 -3.02
N LEU A 221 3.68 0.43 -3.33
CA LEU A 221 3.07 1.08 -4.48
C LEU A 221 1.88 1.92 -4.10
N THR A 222 1.69 3.00 -4.84
CA THR A 222 0.51 3.85 -4.75
C THR A 222 -0.27 3.76 -6.04
N ILE A 223 -1.51 3.28 -5.93
CA ILE A 223 -2.47 3.32 -7.04
C ILE A 223 -3.54 4.34 -6.69
N ALA A 224 -3.64 5.37 -7.50
CA ALA A 224 -4.59 6.46 -7.32
C ALA A 224 -5.41 6.69 -8.59
N GLN A 225 -6.70 6.91 -8.41
CA GLN A 225 -7.55 7.44 -9.47
C GLN A 225 -7.28 8.95 -9.64
N ALA A 226 -7.22 9.37 -10.89
CA ALA A 226 -7.18 10.77 -11.27
C ALA A 226 -8.16 11.03 -12.42
N SER A 227 -8.46 12.30 -12.63
CA SER A 227 -9.21 12.77 -13.79
C SER A 227 -8.58 14.05 -14.32
N ASP A 228 -8.96 14.42 -15.54
CA ASP A 228 -8.70 15.75 -16.08
C ASP A 228 -9.97 16.61 -16.09
N LEU A 229 -9.83 17.86 -16.50
CA LEU A 229 -10.96 18.79 -16.66
C LEU A 229 -11.93 18.36 -17.77
N SER A 230 -11.50 17.47 -18.67
CA SER A 230 -12.31 16.86 -19.73
C SER A 230 -13.08 15.61 -19.26
N LYS A 231 -12.96 15.26 -17.96
CA LYS A 231 -13.58 14.07 -17.34
C LYS A 231 -13.08 12.75 -17.93
N ASN A 232 -11.85 12.70 -18.42
CA ASN A 232 -11.15 11.45 -18.67
C ASN A 232 -10.71 10.82 -17.35
N GLN A 233 -10.76 9.49 -17.26
CA GLN A 233 -10.35 8.75 -16.06
C GLN A 233 -8.94 8.21 -16.26
N TYR A 234 -8.11 8.37 -15.24
CA TYR A 234 -6.74 7.88 -15.21
C TYR A 234 -6.50 7.07 -13.95
N ILE A 235 -5.61 6.09 -14.07
CA ILE A 235 -5.10 5.28 -12.97
C ILE A 235 -3.60 5.50 -12.94
N ILE A 236 -3.13 6.16 -11.89
CA ILE A 236 -1.72 6.41 -11.66
C ILE A 236 -1.22 5.29 -10.76
N VAL A 237 -0.23 4.55 -11.23
CA VAL A 237 0.49 3.53 -10.47
C VAL A 237 1.91 4.03 -10.25
N GLU A 238 2.31 4.23 -9.01
CA GLU A 238 3.69 4.56 -8.66
C GLU A 238 4.29 3.39 -7.90
N ILE A 239 5.47 2.95 -8.30
CA ILE A 239 6.15 1.80 -7.71
C ILE A 239 7.56 2.24 -7.32
N ALA A 240 7.81 2.33 -6.02
CA ALA A 240 9.08 2.78 -5.50
C ALA A 240 10.19 1.75 -5.79
N GLY A 241 11.28 2.20 -6.39
CA GLY A 241 12.46 1.38 -6.66
C GLY A 241 12.30 0.28 -7.73
N ALA A 242 11.21 0.27 -8.50
CA ALA A 242 11.07 -0.59 -9.68
C ALA A 242 11.54 0.13 -10.95
N THR A 243 11.93 -0.63 -11.98
CA THR A 243 12.35 -0.08 -13.28
C THR A 243 11.17 0.07 -14.27
N SER A 244 11.34 0.82 -15.36
CA SER A 244 10.28 0.96 -16.37
C SER A 244 9.93 -0.38 -17.02
N GLU A 245 10.94 -1.21 -17.27
CA GLU A 245 10.81 -2.49 -17.98
C GLU A 245 10.04 -3.51 -17.15
N GLU A 246 10.44 -3.69 -15.88
CA GLU A 246 9.73 -4.53 -14.92
C GLU A 246 8.26 -4.13 -14.83
N VAL A 247 7.97 -2.85 -14.68
CA VAL A 247 6.58 -2.39 -14.46
C VAL A 247 5.75 -2.45 -15.73
N LYS A 248 6.34 -2.16 -16.90
CA LYS A 248 5.64 -2.23 -18.18
C LYS A 248 5.18 -3.65 -18.48
N ASP A 249 6.05 -4.65 -18.28
CA ASP A 249 5.69 -6.05 -18.55
C ASP A 249 4.62 -6.58 -17.60
N LEU A 250 4.64 -6.14 -16.34
CA LEU A 250 3.64 -6.53 -15.33
C LEU A 250 2.28 -5.89 -15.56
N LEU A 251 2.25 -4.61 -15.98
CA LEU A 251 1.01 -3.87 -16.19
C LEU A 251 0.40 -4.08 -17.58
N ALA A 252 1.22 -4.36 -18.60
CA ALA A 252 0.74 -4.61 -19.96
C ALA A 252 0.16 -6.01 -20.16
N LYS A 253 0.57 -7.00 -19.35
CA LYS A 253 0.00 -8.35 -19.40
C LYS A 253 -1.39 -8.37 -18.79
N GLN A 254 -2.37 -8.86 -19.55
CA GLN A 254 -3.65 -9.28 -19.00
C GLN A 254 -3.38 -10.45 -18.03
N GLY A 255 -3.73 -10.27 -16.76
CA GLY A 255 -3.45 -11.27 -15.73
C GLY A 255 -4.14 -12.59 -16.05
N LYS A 256 -3.46 -13.69 -15.78
CA LYS A 256 -3.95 -15.06 -15.99
C LYS A 256 -4.23 -15.70 -14.63
N PHE A 257 -5.50 -15.93 -14.32
CA PHE A 257 -5.88 -16.72 -13.16
C PHE A 257 -6.26 -18.15 -13.57
N GLU A 258 -5.70 -19.14 -12.89
CA GLU A 258 -6.02 -20.55 -13.08
C GLU A 258 -6.23 -21.22 -11.72
N ALA A 259 -7.31 -21.95 -11.56
CA ALA A 259 -7.49 -22.88 -10.45
C ALA A 259 -7.16 -24.29 -10.94
N LYS A 260 -6.30 -25.00 -10.20
CA LYS A 260 -5.81 -26.33 -10.55
C LYS A 260 -6.08 -27.35 -9.46
N ILE A 261 -6.42 -28.57 -9.85
CA ILE A 261 -6.52 -29.75 -8.98
C ILE A 261 -5.64 -30.83 -9.63
N ALA A 262 -4.80 -31.51 -8.86
CA ALA A 262 -3.87 -32.52 -9.41
C ALA A 262 -3.03 -32.03 -10.62
N ASN A 263 -2.65 -30.75 -10.64
CA ASN A 263 -1.99 -30.03 -11.74
C ASN A 263 -2.82 -29.78 -13.02
N GLU A 264 -4.10 -30.16 -13.04
CA GLU A 264 -5.03 -29.88 -14.14
C GLU A 264 -5.83 -28.61 -13.89
N THR A 265 -5.96 -27.76 -14.91
CA THR A 265 -6.74 -26.51 -14.81
C THR A 265 -8.23 -26.81 -14.89
N VAL A 266 -8.93 -26.63 -13.77
CA VAL A 266 -10.38 -26.87 -13.68
C VAL A 266 -11.18 -25.65 -14.12
N PHE A 267 -10.78 -24.44 -13.70
CA PHE A 267 -11.41 -23.19 -14.14
C PHE A 267 -10.46 -22.00 -14.15
N LYS A 268 -10.73 -21.04 -15.04
CA LYS A 268 -9.93 -19.84 -15.29
C LYS A 268 -10.72 -18.56 -15.02
N GLY A 269 -10.00 -17.55 -14.55
CA GLY A 269 -10.59 -16.25 -14.23
C GLY A 269 -10.90 -15.48 -15.50
N GLY A 270 -12.05 -14.82 -15.51
CA GLY A 270 -12.50 -13.99 -16.63
C GLY A 270 -13.02 -14.73 -17.85
N THR A 271 -12.92 -16.06 -17.89
CA THR A 271 -13.62 -16.89 -18.87
C THR A 271 -14.61 -17.84 -18.20
N ASP A 272 -14.19 -18.60 -17.18
CA ASP A 272 -14.99 -19.67 -16.57
C ASP A 272 -15.78 -19.25 -15.33
N ILE A 273 -15.31 -18.23 -14.62
CA ILE A 273 -16.00 -17.65 -13.46
C ILE A 273 -16.88 -16.49 -13.96
N THR A 274 -18.20 -16.68 -13.93
CA THR A 274 -19.16 -15.65 -14.40
C THR A 274 -19.49 -14.63 -13.34
N TYR A 275 -19.47 -15.03 -12.07
CA TYR A 275 -19.85 -14.17 -10.96
C TYR A 275 -19.10 -14.55 -9.69
N VAL A 276 -18.66 -13.53 -8.95
CA VAL A 276 -18.10 -13.67 -7.60
C VAL A 276 -18.94 -12.80 -6.68
N CYS A 277 -19.69 -13.42 -5.77
CA CYS A 277 -20.56 -12.69 -4.86
C CYS A 277 -19.73 -11.79 -3.93
N ARG A 278 -20.12 -10.52 -3.86
CA ARG A 278 -19.54 -9.51 -2.95
C ARG A 278 -20.59 -8.81 -2.08
N SER A 279 -21.87 -9.11 -2.29
CA SER A 279 -22.97 -8.51 -1.57
C SER A 279 -23.19 -9.21 -0.22
N PRO A 280 -23.71 -8.50 0.80
CA PRO A 280 -23.83 -9.05 2.16
C PRO A 280 -24.73 -10.29 2.30
N ASP A 281 -25.60 -10.55 1.32
CA ASP A 281 -26.50 -11.70 1.26
C ASP A 281 -25.80 -13.02 0.98
N CYS A 282 -24.70 -13.00 0.23
CA CYS A 282 -23.94 -14.20 -0.14
C CYS A 282 -22.44 -14.10 0.12
N ALA A 283 -21.96 -13.03 0.77
CA ALA A 283 -20.57 -12.87 1.20
C ALA A 283 -20.49 -12.20 2.58
N GLY A 284 -19.69 -12.77 3.48
CA GLY A 284 -19.46 -12.17 4.80
C GLY A 284 -18.82 -13.13 5.79
N LEU A 285 -18.87 -12.75 7.07
CA LEU A 285 -18.55 -13.67 8.15
C LEU A 285 -19.56 -14.82 8.14
N ASP A 286 -19.06 -16.05 8.29
CA ASP A 286 -19.90 -17.23 8.25
C ASP A 286 -20.74 -17.31 9.54
N PRO A 287 -22.08 -17.20 9.47
CA PRO A 287 -22.93 -17.28 10.65
C PRO A 287 -22.90 -18.67 11.31
N SER A 288 -22.56 -19.72 10.56
CA SER A 288 -22.47 -21.09 11.07
C SER A 288 -21.09 -21.41 11.67
N ARG A 289 -20.05 -20.70 11.23
CA ARG A 289 -18.66 -20.77 11.72
C ARG A 289 -18.23 -19.40 12.24
N GLY A 290 -18.97 -18.91 13.23
CA GLY A 290 -18.76 -17.61 13.84
C GLY A 290 -17.38 -17.42 14.47
N CYS A 291 -17.15 -16.25 15.07
CA CYS A 291 -15.90 -15.96 15.74
C CYS A 291 -15.76 -16.79 17.03
N ASN A 292 -14.71 -17.60 17.10
CA ASN A 292 -14.38 -18.43 18.24
C ASN A 292 -12.97 -18.09 18.73
N SER A 293 -12.66 -18.53 19.94
CA SER A 293 -11.33 -18.38 20.52
C SER A 293 -10.79 -19.74 20.92
N ASP A 294 -9.54 -20.01 20.56
CA ASP A 294 -8.72 -21.01 21.23
C ASP A 294 -7.80 -20.31 22.25
N SER A 295 -7.19 -21.07 23.16
CA SER A 295 -6.29 -20.63 24.24
C SER A 295 -5.15 -19.69 23.82
N ALA A 296 -4.83 -19.59 22.52
CA ALA A 296 -3.78 -18.75 21.97
C ALA A 296 -4.26 -17.63 21.01
N ALA A 297 -5.47 -17.69 20.43
CA ALA A 297 -5.92 -16.73 19.41
C ALA A 297 -7.43 -16.78 19.15
N TRP A 298 -7.98 -15.68 18.61
CA TRP A 298 -9.31 -15.63 18.01
C TRP A 298 -9.26 -16.02 16.53
N TYR A 299 -10.28 -16.72 16.06
CA TYR A 299 -10.49 -17.02 14.64
C TYR A 299 -11.94 -16.75 14.24
N CYS A 300 -12.14 -16.17 13.07
CA CYS A 300 -13.47 -15.94 12.50
C CYS A 300 -13.55 -16.58 11.11
N GLY A 301 -14.59 -17.36 10.84
CA GLY A 301 -14.86 -17.90 9.51
C GLY A 301 -15.49 -16.86 8.58
N PHE A 302 -15.20 -16.96 7.29
CA PHE A 302 -15.92 -16.25 6.23
C PHE A 302 -16.41 -17.22 5.17
N ARG A 303 -17.41 -16.80 4.41
CA ARG A 303 -17.88 -17.52 3.21
C ARG A 303 -18.31 -16.56 2.12
N PHE A 304 -18.16 -16.97 0.87
CA PHE A 304 -18.79 -16.33 -0.28
C PHE A 304 -19.04 -17.35 -1.40
N SER A 305 -19.97 -17.06 -2.30
CA SER A 305 -20.26 -17.94 -3.46
C SER A 305 -19.67 -17.42 -4.76
N ILE A 306 -19.28 -18.34 -5.64
CA ILE A 306 -18.95 -18.09 -7.04
C ILE A 306 -19.88 -18.86 -7.96
N VAL A 307 -20.03 -18.37 -9.19
CA VAL A 307 -20.77 -19.05 -10.25
C VAL A 307 -19.81 -19.38 -11.39
N LEU A 308 -19.73 -20.67 -11.72
CA LEU A 308 -18.97 -21.20 -12.83
C LEU A 308 -19.84 -21.36 -14.08
N LEU A 309 -19.24 -21.32 -15.26
CA LEU A 309 -19.86 -21.87 -16.46
C LEU A 309 -20.08 -23.38 -16.31
N PRO A 310 -21.13 -23.95 -16.93
CA PRO A 310 -21.40 -25.38 -16.89
C PRO A 310 -20.21 -26.24 -17.34
N GLU A 311 -19.47 -25.81 -18.37
CA GLU A 311 -18.30 -26.54 -18.89
C GLU A 311 -17.16 -26.57 -17.87
N ALA A 312 -17.02 -25.52 -17.07
CA ALA A 312 -16.00 -25.43 -16.02
C ALA A 312 -16.39 -26.25 -14.79
N ALA A 313 -17.68 -26.23 -14.42
CA ALA A 313 -18.23 -27.10 -13.39
C ALA A 313 -18.05 -28.58 -13.75
N GLN A 314 -18.26 -28.94 -15.02
CA GLN A 314 -18.04 -30.31 -15.52
C GLN A 314 -16.55 -30.71 -15.44
N ARG A 315 -15.62 -29.87 -15.91
CA ARG A 315 -14.18 -30.15 -15.77
C ARG A 315 -13.77 -30.40 -14.33
N GLN A 316 -14.30 -29.60 -13.39
CA GLN A 316 -14.04 -29.83 -11.98
C GLN A 316 -14.62 -31.16 -11.50
N ALA A 317 -15.84 -31.52 -11.92
CA ALA A 317 -16.45 -32.80 -11.59
C ALA A 317 -15.57 -33.97 -12.05
N ASP A 318 -15.15 -33.96 -13.33
CA ASP A 318 -14.34 -35.01 -13.94
C ASP A 318 -13.01 -35.20 -13.18
N VAL A 319 -12.29 -34.11 -12.90
CA VAL A 319 -11.00 -34.17 -12.17
C VAL A 319 -11.16 -34.62 -10.71
N THR A 320 -12.33 -34.39 -10.11
CA THR A 320 -12.58 -34.76 -8.71
C THR A 320 -13.16 -36.17 -8.54
N GLU A 321 -13.66 -36.81 -9.60
CA GLU A 321 -14.35 -38.10 -9.55
C GLU A 321 -13.47 -39.22 -8.97
N ASP A 322 -12.19 -39.24 -9.31
CA ASP A 322 -11.25 -40.28 -8.88
C ASP A 322 -10.53 -39.97 -7.56
N LEU A 323 -10.75 -38.79 -6.96
CA LEU A 323 -10.06 -38.39 -5.75
C LEU A 323 -10.56 -39.14 -4.51
N GLU A 324 -9.64 -39.59 -3.67
CA GLU A 324 -9.99 -40.22 -2.38
C GLU A 324 -10.59 -39.19 -1.41
N VAL A 325 -11.49 -39.65 -0.53
CA VAL A 325 -12.07 -38.81 0.53
C VAL A 325 -11.27 -38.99 1.82
N VAL A 326 -10.72 -37.89 2.32
CA VAL A 326 -9.94 -37.82 3.56
C VAL A 326 -10.81 -37.18 4.65
N THR A 327 -10.88 -37.81 5.82
CA THR A 327 -11.64 -37.28 6.97
C THR A 327 -10.69 -36.62 7.96
N GLU A 328 -10.93 -35.36 8.28
CA GLU A 328 -10.15 -34.59 9.24
C GLU A 328 -11.07 -33.74 10.10
N SER A 329 -10.88 -33.77 11.43
CA SER A 329 -11.67 -32.95 12.37
C SER A 329 -13.20 -33.05 12.19
N LYS A 330 -13.71 -34.25 11.89
CA LYS A 330 -15.12 -34.56 11.58
C LYS A 330 -15.68 -33.95 10.28
N GLN A 331 -14.82 -33.40 9.43
CA GLN A 331 -15.17 -32.92 8.10
C GLN A 331 -14.51 -33.80 7.04
N GLN A 332 -15.17 -33.96 5.91
CA GLN A 332 -14.71 -34.80 4.80
C GLN A 332 -14.27 -33.91 3.65
N TYR A 333 -13.05 -34.13 3.18
CA TYR A 333 -12.43 -33.40 2.08
C TYR A 333 -11.92 -34.37 1.04
N LEU A 334 -11.61 -33.88 -0.16
CA LEU A 334 -10.85 -34.65 -1.13
C LEU A 334 -9.36 -34.67 -0.78
N SER A 335 -8.67 -35.71 -1.27
CA SER A 335 -7.24 -35.94 -1.09
C SER A 335 -6.37 -34.85 -1.70
N GLU A 336 -6.82 -34.23 -2.80
CA GLU A 336 -6.15 -33.11 -3.44
C GLU A 336 -6.79 -31.76 -3.07
N SER A 337 -5.97 -30.71 -3.14
CA SER A 337 -6.36 -29.32 -2.91
C SER A 337 -6.64 -28.59 -4.23
N LEU A 338 -7.51 -27.58 -4.18
CA LEU A 338 -7.65 -26.58 -5.22
C LEU A 338 -6.57 -25.51 -5.08
N LYS A 339 -5.60 -25.52 -5.98
CA LYS A 339 -4.48 -24.58 -6.02
C LYS A 339 -4.80 -23.38 -6.91
N LEU A 340 -4.68 -22.18 -6.38
CA LEU A 340 -5.03 -20.93 -7.06
C LEU A 340 -3.75 -20.28 -7.59
N PHE A 341 -3.66 -20.09 -8.91
CA PHE A 341 -2.51 -19.49 -9.58
C PHE A 341 -2.85 -18.13 -10.17
N LEU A 342 -1.95 -17.16 -9.99
CA LEU A 342 -1.98 -15.86 -10.64
C LEU A 342 -0.68 -15.64 -11.40
N ASP A 343 -0.79 -15.49 -12.72
CA ASP A 343 0.35 -15.39 -13.64
C ASP A 343 1.39 -16.50 -13.38
N ASP A 344 0.90 -17.73 -13.28
CA ASP A 344 1.63 -18.98 -13.00
C ASP A 344 2.30 -19.07 -11.61
N ASN A 345 2.07 -18.08 -10.74
CA ASN A 345 2.50 -18.13 -9.33
C ASN A 345 1.37 -18.65 -8.44
N LEU A 346 1.65 -19.65 -7.60
CA LEU A 346 0.69 -20.14 -6.61
C LEU A 346 0.43 -19.06 -5.55
N VAL A 347 -0.81 -18.60 -5.42
CA VAL A 347 -1.21 -17.50 -4.51
C VAL A 347 -2.03 -17.94 -3.31
N ASP A 348 -2.76 -19.05 -3.44
CA ASP A 348 -3.56 -19.64 -2.37
C ASP A 348 -3.83 -21.14 -2.64
N GLU A 349 -4.22 -21.86 -1.60
CA GLU A 349 -4.56 -23.29 -1.66
C GLU A 349 -5.78 -23.57 -0.78
N LEU A 350 -6.82 -24.14 -1.39
CA LEU A 350 -8.11 -24.40 -0.75
C LEU A 350 -8.37 -25.90 -0.70
N ARG A 351 -8.92 -26.38 0.41
CA ARG A 351 -9.42 -27.76 0.50
C ARG A 351 -10.77 -27.86 -0.22
N ILE A 352 -11.02 -29.03 -0.79
CA ILE A 352 -12.24 -29.32 -1.54
C ILE A 352 -13.15 -30.20 -0.70
N GLY A 353 -14.40 -29.80 -0.49
CA GLY A 353 -15.38 -30.60 0.24
C GLY A 353 -15.70 -31.89 -0.49
N ALA A 354 -15.91 -32.99 0.24
CA ALA A 354 -16.22 -34.29 -0.34
C ALA A 354 -17.54 -34.30 -1.15
N GLU A 355 -18.45 -33.37 -0.87
CA GLU A 355 -19.71 -33.16 -1.59
C GLU A 355 -19.52 -32.72 -3.05
N LEU A 356 -18.34 -32.23 -3.42
CA LEU A 356 -18.02 -31.81 -4.79
C LEU A 356 -17.43 -32.95 -5.64
N LYS A 357 -17.19 -34.14 -5.06
CA LYS A 357 -16.63 -35.29 -5.76
C LYS A 357 -17.51 -35.70 -6.95
N GLY A 358 -17.00 -35.58 -8.18
CA GLY A 358 -17.76 -35.98 -9.39
C GLY A 358 -19.03 -35.16 -9.63
N SER A 359 -19.19 -34.02 -8.97
CA SER A 359 -20.41 -33.22 -9.00
C SER A 359 -20.20 -31.92 -9.79
N ALA A 360 -20.92 -31.77 -10.90
CA ALA A 360 -20.86 -30.59 -11.77
C ALA A 360 -21.68 -29.42 -11.21
N GLU A 361 -21.26 -28.91 -10.05
CA GLU A 361 -21.93 -27.80 -9.38
C GLU A 361 -21.48 -26.45 -9.96
N THR A 362 -22.45 -25.66 -10.42
CA THR A 362 -22.16 -24.33 -10.98
C THR A 362 -22.07 -23.25 -9.91
N SER A 363 -22.71 -23.46 -8.75
CA SER A 363 -22.71 -22.51 -7.63
C SER A 363 -21.90 -23.06 -6.46
N ILE A 364 -20.64 -22.65 -6.35
CA ILE A 364 -19.71 -23.17 -5.35
C ILE A 364 -19.53 -22.16 -4.22
N GLN A 365 -19.58 -22.63 -2.97
CA GLN A 365 -19.25 -21.83 -1.80
C GLN A 365 -17.76 -21.97 -1.46
N ILE A 366 -17.09 -20.84 -1.35
CA ILE A 366 -15.71 -20.73 -0.86
C ILE A 366 -15.76 -20.25 0.58
N SER A 367 -15.01 -20.91 1.46
CA SER A 367 -14.90 -20.52 2.87
C SER A 367 -13.46 -20.49 3.33
N GLY A 368 -13.20 -19.73 4.38
CA GLY A 368 -11.88 -19.62 5.00
C GLY A 368 -11.97 -18.96 6.36
N SER A 369 -10.84 -18.55 6.93
CA SER A 369 -10.82 -17.88 8.22
C SER A 369 -9.79 -16.76 8.31
N GLY A 370 -9.95 -15.90 9.31
CA GLY A 370 -8.96 -14.91 9.72
C GLY A 370 -8.66 -15.03 11.21
N LEU A 371 -7.37 -14.96 11.55
CA LEU A 371 -6.86 -15.05 12.92
C LEU A 371 -6.62 -13.66 13.50
N GLY A 372 -6.72 -13.49 14.81
CA GLY A 372 -6.41 -12.24 15.48
C GLY A 372 -6.22 -12.42 16.99
N ASN A 373 -5.61 -11.42 17.65
CA ASN A 373 -5.45 -11.43 19.10
C ASN A 373 -6.75 -11.01 19.81
N SER A 374 -7.70 -10.45 19.07
CA SER A 374 -9.04 -10.11 19.52
C SER A 374 -10.08 -10.56 18.50
N GLN A 375 -11.32 -10.73 18.95
CA GLN A 375 -12.45 -11.02 18.08
C GLN A 375 -12.57 -9.99 16.94
N GLN A 376 -12.40 -8.70 17.25
CA GLN A 376 -12.51 -7.62 16.27
C GLN A 376 -11.40 -7.71 15.21
N GLU A 377 -10.17 -8.00 15.63
CA GLU A 377 -9.04 -8.18 14.73
C GLU A 377 -9.22 -9.41 13.83
N ALA A 378 -9.66 -10.53 14.41
CA ALA A 378 -9.94 -11.76 13.66
C ALA A 378 -11.05 -11.55 12.62
N ALA A 379 -12.11 -10.82 12.97
CA ALA A 379 -13.20 -10.49 12.05
C ALA A 379 -12.72 -9.61 10.88
N VAL A 380 -11.91 -8.59 11.17
CA VAL A 380 -11.32 -7.73 10.14
C VAL A 380 -10.40 -8.53 9.21
N ASN A 381 -9.55 -9.39 9.76
CA ASN A 381 -8.65 -10.24 8.99
C ASN A 381 -9.42 -11.26 8.13
N ALA A 382 -10.50 -11.84 8.65
CA ALA A 382 -11.36 -12.76 7.90
C ALA A 382 -12.02 -12.08 6.70
N LEU A 383 -12.59 -10.89 6.91
CA LEU A 383 -13.17 -10.10 5.82
C LEU A 383 -12.11 -9.63 4.82
N GLN A 384 -10.88 -9.36 5.26
CA GLN A 384 -9.78 -9.01 4.37
C GLN A 384 -9.35 -10.21 3.51
N ASN A 385 -9.21 -11.40 4.10
CA ASN A 385 -8.89 -12.64 3.39
C ASN A 385 -9.99 -12.99 2.37
N MET A 386 -11.26 -12.84 2.75
CA MET A 386 -12.40 -13.00 1.84
C MET A 386 -12.29 -12.07 0.63
N LYS A 387 -12.10 -10.76 0.86
CA LYS A 387 -11.97 -9.77 -0.22
C LYS A 387 -10.74 -10.01 -1.10
N ARG A 388 -9.65 -10.52 -0.52
CA ARG A 388 -8.45 -10.93 -1.25
C ARG A 388 -8.77 -12.11 -2.19
N LEU A 389 -9.38 -13.18 -1.69
CA LEU A 389 -9.79 -14.32 -2.52
C LEU A 389 -10.78 -13.92 -3.61
N GLN A 390 -11.80 -13.11 -3.28
CA GLN A 390 -12.74 -12.55 -4.26
C GLN A 390 -12.04 -11.70 -5.32
N THR A 391 -10.92 -11.07 -4.98
CA THR A 391 -10.12 -10.29 -5.93
C THR A 391 -9.31 -11.23 -6.83
N ILE A 392 -8.63 -12.23 -6.26
CA ILE A 392 -7.89 -13.26 -7.00
C ILE A 392 -8.81 -13.97 -8.02
N LEU A 393 -10.01 -14.38 -7.61
CA LEU A 393 -10.94 -15.10 -8.50
C LEU A 393 -11.48 -14.23 -9.65
N ILE A 394 -11.46 -12.90 -9.50
CA ILE A 394 -11.83 -11.94 -10.56
C ILE A 394 -10.61 -11.54 -11.40
N THR A 395 -9.39 -11.65 -10.85
CA THR A 395 -8.17 -11.49 -11.66
C THR A 395 -8.22 -12.52 -12.79
N GLY A 396 -7.94 -12.12 -14.03
CA GLY A 396 -8.28 -12.90 -15.24
C GLY A 396 -9.17 -12.12 -16.22
N SER A 397 -10.16 -11.40 -15.68
CA SER A 397 -10.99 -10.42 -16.42
C SER A 397 -10.78 -9.03 -15.86
N LEU A 398 -9.62 -8.40 -16.12
CA LEU A 398 -9.59 -6.94 -16.01
C LEU A 398 -10.82 -6.43 -16.80
N PRO A 399 -11.78 -5.74 -16.17
CA PRO A 399 -13.09 -5.47 -16.78
C PRO A 399 -12.99 -4.61 -18.04
N VAL A 400 -11.79 -4.05 -18.28
CA VAL A 400 -11.47 -3.12 -19.35
C VAL A 400 -9.98 -3.20 -19.66
N LYS A 401 -9.62 -3.01 -20.93
CA LYS A 401 -8.23 -2.83 -21.35
C LYS A 401 -7.72 -1.47 -20.88
N LEU A 402 -6.48 -1.46 -20.37
CA LEU A 402 -5.82 -0.23 -19.93
C LEU A 402 -4.80 0.19 -20.97
N ASN A 403 -4.93 1.42 -21.45
CA ASN A 403 -3.98 2.03 -22.37
C ASN A 403 -2.90 2.76 -21.58
N LEU A 404 -1.63 2.52 -21.94
CA LEU A 404 -0.49 3.23 -21.37
C LEU A 404 -0.44 4.65 -21.94
N VAL A 405 -0.71 5.65 -21.10
CA VAL A 405 -0.63 7.07 -21.47
C VAL A 405 0.80 7.58 -21.30
N LYS A 406 1.42 7.26 -20.17
CA LYS A 406 2.76 7.75 -19.82
C LYS A 406 3.48 6.79 -18.88
N ILE A 407 4.79 6.68 -19.04
CA ILE A 407 5.69 6.05 -18.08
C ILE A 407 6.85 7.00 -17.80
N ASP A 408 7.02 7.36 -16.53
CA ASP A 408 8.14 8.17 -16.05
C ASP A 408 8.99 7.32 -15.10
N THR A 409 10.32 7.38 -15.24
CA THR A 409 11.25 6.77 -14.28
C THR A 409 12.20 7.78 -13.70
N ILE A 410 12.43 7.66 -12.40
CA ILE A 410 13.35 8.50 -11.65
C ILE A 410 14.31 7.58 -10.90
N SER A 411 15.62 7.77 -11.08
CA SER A 411 16.60 6.93 -10.40
C SER A 411 16.64 7.27 -8.90
N PRO A 412 16.73 6.27 -8.00
CA PRO A 412 16.85 6.52 -6.56
C PRO A 412 18.06 7.37 -6.17
N LEU A 413 19.15 7.29 -6.96
CA LEU A 413 20.35 8.10 -6.75
C LEU A 413 20.06 9.60 -6.86
N LEU A 414 19.32 9.99 -7.90
CA LEU A 414 18.96 11.39 -8.13
C LEU A 414 18.03 11.91 -7.02
N GLY A 415 17.11 11.07 -6.55
CA GLY A 415 16.23 11.40 -5.41
C GLY A 415 17.00 11.63 -4.10
N HIS A 416 17.99 10.78 -3.79
CA HIS A 416 18.81 10.94 -2.58
C HIS A 416 19.66 12.23 -2.60
N GLU A 417 20.29 12.53 -3.74
CA GLU A 417 21.03 13.80 -3.90
C GLU A 417 20.09 15.01 -3.83
N PHE A 418 18.91 14.92 -4.44
CA PHE A 418 17.90 15.97 -4.35
C PHE A 418 17.50 16.23 -2.89
N LEU A 419 17.24 15.20 -2.09
CA LEU A 419 16.88 15.37 -0.67
C LEU A 419 17.99 16.05 0.13
N LYS A 420 19.25 15.68 -0.11
CA LYS A 420 20.40 16.31 0.55
C LYS A 420 20.51 17.80 0.21
N ASN A 421 20.34 18.14 -1.07
CA ASN A 421 20.36 19.52 -1.55
C ASN A 421 19.15 20.32 -1.06
N ALA A 422 17.96 19.73 -1.07
CA ALA A 422 16.73 20.34 -0.58
C ALA A 422 16.83 20.66 0.92
N PHE A 423 17.42 19.77 1.72
CA PHE A 423 17.67 20.02 3.14
C PHE A 423 18.64 21.20 3.35
N LEU A 424 19.73 21.25 2.59
CA LEU A 424 20.70 22.35 2.65
C LEU A 424 20.06 23.70 2.27
N ILE A 425 19.35 23.74 1.14
CA ILE A 425 18.67 24.94 0.63
C ILE A 425 17.56 25.38 1.60
N GLY A 426 16.79 24.44 2.13
CA GLY A 426 15.75 24.71 3.13
C GLY A 426 16.35 25.33 4.40
N PHE A 427 17.47 24.80 4.90
CA PHE A 427 18.16 25.36 6.06
C PHE A 427 18.67 26.78 5.80
N ILE A 428 19.33 27.01 4.66
CA ILE A 428 19.79 28.35 4.25
C ILE A 428 18.61 29.31 4.16
N SER A 429 17.48 28.87 3.60
CA SER A 429 16.26 29.70 3.45
C SER A 429 15.71 30.13 4.81
N ILE A 430 15.65 29.22 5.79
CA ILE A 430 15.25 29.55 7.17
C ILE A 430 16.18 30.58 7.78
N VAL A 431 17.50 30.43 7.63
CA VAL A 431 18.49 31.39 8.16
C VAL A 431 18.35 32.77 7.50
N VAL A 432 18.13 32.82 6.19
CA VAL A 432 17.93 34.09 5.46
C VAL A 432 16.63 34.78 5.91
N VAL A 433 15.52 34.05 5.98
CA VAL A 433 14.23 34.57 6.47
C VAL A 433 14.38 35.07 7.91
N ALA A 434 15.05 34.30 8.76
CA ALA A 434 15.34 34.67 10.13
C ALA A 434 16.13 35.99 10.23
N GLY A 435 17.16 36.14 9.39
CA GLY A 435 17.97 37.35 9.28
C GLY A 435 17.18 38.56 8.83
N ILE A 436 16.33 38.43 7.80
CA ILE A 436 15.48 39.51 7.29
C ILE A 436 14.48 39.97 8.36
N ILE A 437 13.83 39.03 9.06
CA ILE A 437 12.87 39.33 10.13
C ILE A 437 13.57 40.03 11.29
N PHE A 438 14.75 39.56 11.68
CA PHE A 438 15.54 40.22 12.71
C PHE A 438 15.98 41.63 12.30
N ALA A 439 16.43 41.81 11.05
CA ALA A 439 16.84 43.11 10.53
C ALA A 439 15.67 44.12 10.48
N ARG A 440 14.46 43.66 10.12
CA ARG A 440 13.24 44.49 10.07
C ARG A 440 12.79 44.95 11.46
N TYR A 441 12.63 44.02 12.40
CA TYR A 441 12.04 44.32 13.70
C TYR A 441 13.04 44.73 14.79
N ARG A 442 14.31 44.32 14.65
CA ARG A 442 15.42 44.55 15.61
C ARG A 442 15.12 44.16 17.05
N LYS A 443 14.09 43.34 17.29
CA LYS A 443 13.62 42.91 18.61
C LYS A 443 13.48 41.40 18.65
N LEU A 444 14.33 40.75 19.46
CA LEU A 444 14.31 39.30 19.66
C LEU A 444 12.97 38.78 20.21
N GLN A 445 12.23 39.63 20.93
CA GLN A 445 10.89 39.33 21.46
C GLN A 445 9.84 39.08 20.35
N ILE A 446 10.11 39.49 19.12
CA ILE A 446 9.23 39.27 17.95
C ILE A 446 9.82 38.18 17.07
N SER A 447 11.11 38.30 16.72
CA SER A 447 11.76 37.39 15.76
C SER A 447 11.79 35.93 16.25
N ILE A 448 12.01 35.69 17.55
CA ILE A 448 12.08 34.32 18.09
C ILE A 448 10.71 33.63 18.07
N PRO A 449 9.61 34.21 18.63
CA PRO A 449 8.29 33.60 18.52
C PRO A 449 7.85 33.33 17.08
N LEU A 450 8.18 34.24 16.15
CA LEU A 450 7.87 34.07 14.74
C LEU A 450 8.56 32.82 14.19
N MET A 451 9.89 32.69 14.34
CA MET A 451 10.62 31.51 13.86
C MET A 451 10.14 30.20 14.50
N ILE A 452 9.91 30.18 15.82
CA ILE A 452 9.42 28.99 16.52
C ILE A 452 8.05 28.58 15.98
N THR A 453 7.14 29.53 15.79
CA THR A 453 5.80 29.25 15.28
C THR A 453 5.80 28.82 13.81
N SER A 454 6.69 29.34 12.95
CA SER A 454 6.82 28.84 11.57
C SER A 454 7.43 27.42 11.53
N PHE A 455 8.46 27.14 12.32
CA PHE A 455 9.14 25.84 12.32
C PHE A 455 8.23 24.71 12.86
N SER A 456 7.54 24.99 13.96
CA SER A 456 6.52 24.09 14.52
C SER A 456 5.33 23.84 13.58
N GLU A 457 4.90 24.84 12.81
CA GLU A 457 3.86 24.68 11.81
C GLU A 457 4.25 23.65 10.76
N MET A 458 5.49 23.71 10.28
CA MET A 458 6.05 22.71 9.37
C MET A 458 6.00 21.31 10.00
N ILE A 459 6.37 21.16 11.28
CA ILE A 459 6.29 19.88 12.00
C ILE A 459 4.84 19.38 12.08
N ILE A 460 3.88 20.26 12.42
CA ILE A 460 2.46 19.89 12.50
C ILE A 460 1.94 19.44 11.14
N LEU A 461 2.29 20.16 10.06
CA LEU A 461 1.92 19.80 8.70
C LEU A 461 2.50 18.43 8.29
N LEU A 462 3.78 18.17 8.57
CA LEU A 462 4.41 16.87 8.33
C LEU A 462 3.78 15.76 9.20
N GLY A 463 3.36 16.07 10.42
CA GLY A 463 2.65 15.15 11.29
C GLY A 463 1.29 14.75 10.74
N VAL A 464 0.52 15.72 10.24
CA VAL A 464 -0.75 15.43 9.56
C VAL A 464 -0.50 14.59 8.30
N ALA A 465 0.50 14.92 7.50
CA ALA A 465 0.87 14.13 6.32
C ALA A 465 1.24 12.68 6.67
N ALA A 466 2.00 12.47 7.76
CA ALA A 466 2.36 11.15 8.26
C ALA A 466 1.14 10.35 8.76
N LEU A 467 0.18 11.00 9.42
CA LEU A 467 -1.05 10.35 9.91
C LEU A 467 -1.94 9.85 8.79
N ILE A 468 -2.12 10.67 7.75
CA ILE A 468 -2.94 10.28 6.59
C ILE A 468 -2.17 9.36 5.62
N GLY A 469 -0.87 9.13 5.85
CA GLY A 469 -0.02 8.32 4.98
C GLY A 469 0.18 8.93 3.59
N TRP A 470 0.24 10.27 3.50
CA TRP A 470 0.44 10.98 2.25
C TRP A 470 1.88 10.86 1.77
N ASN A 471 2.06 10.60 0.47
CA ASN A 471 3.38 10.62 -0.16
C ASN A 471 3.80 12.06 -0.44
N ILE A 472 4.88 12.50 0.17
CA ILE A 472 5.46 13.82 -0.09
C ILE A 472 6.29 13.72 -1.37
N ASP A 473 5.74 14.17 -2.48
CA ASP A 473 6.41 14.35 -3.76
C ASP A 473 6.90 15.80 -3.93
N LEU A 474 7.49 16.12 -5.09
CA LEU A 474 8.01 17.47 -5.34
C LEU A 474 6.90 18.54 -5.33
N ALA A 475 5.73 18.18 -5.85
CA ALA A 475 4.55 19.04 -5.85
C ALA A 475 4.07 19.34 -4.42
N ALA A 476 4.01 18.34 -3.55
CA ALA A 476 3.71 18.50 -2.13
C ALA A 476 4.72 19.40 -1.42
N ILE A 477 6.03 19.27 -1.70
CA ILE A 477 7.06 20.15 -1.15
C ILE A 477 6.80 21.62 -1.52
N ALA A 478 6.44 21.91 -2.78
CA ALA A 478 6.06 23.26 -3.18
C ALA A 478 4.87 23.79 -2.36
N GLY A 479 3.88 22.94 -2.07
CA GLY A 479 2.75 23.28 -1.22
C GLY A 479 3.15 23.59 0.23
N ILE A 480 4.11 22.82 0.80
CA ILE A 480 4.70 23.10 2.12
C ILE A 480 5.38 24.48 2.12
N ILE A 481 6.14 24.80 1.07
CA ILE A 481 6.81 26.11 0.93
C ILE A 481 5.78 27.24 0.89
N ILE A 482 4.67 27.09 0.16
CA ILE A 482 3.58 28.06 0.13
C ILE A 482 2.93 28.22 1.51
N ALA A 483 2.66 27.12 2.21
CA ALA A 483 2.09 27.18 3.56
C ALA A 483 3.00 27.93 4.54
N ILE A 484 4.32 27.67 4.51
CA ILE A 484 5.30 28.37 5.34
C ILE A 484 5.41 29.85 4.94
N GLY A 485 5.47 30.15 3.64
CA GLY A 485 5.59 31.52 3.13
C GLY A 485 4.41 32.39 3.53
N THR A 486 3.18 31.90 3.32
CA THR A 486 1.96 32.57 3.79
C THR A 486 1.90 32.63 5.32
N GLY A 487 2.54 31.71 6.03
CA GLY A 487 2.67 31.75 7.48
C GLY A 487 3.51 32.89 7.99
N VAL A 488 4.70 33.04 7.44
CA VAL A 488 5.58 34.16 7.76
C VAL A 488 4.93 35.49 7.40
N ASP A 489 4.27 35.58 6.24
CA ASP A 489 3.55 36.79 5.81
C ASP A 489 2.43 37.17 6.80
N HIS A 490 1.57 36.22 7.17
CA HIS A 490 0.50 36.46 8.15
C HIS A 490 1.06 36.86 9.53
N GLN A 491 2.19 36.29 9.95
CA GLN A 491 2.85 36.64 11.21
C GLN A 491 3.44 38.05 11.16
N ILE A 492 4.05 38.45 10.04
CA ILE A 492 4.51 39.82 9.79
C ILE A 492 3.33 40.78 9.84
N LEU A 493 2.22 40.49 9.15
CA LEU A 493 1.01 41.30 9.16
C LEU A 493 0.43 41.48 10.57
N ILE A 494 0.31 40.40 11.36
CA ILE A 494 -0.15 40.49 12.76
C ILE A 494 0.79 41.39 13.57
N THR A 495 2.09 41.28 13.34
CA THR A 495 3.11 42.08 14.05
C THR A 495 3.03 43.55 13.65
N ASP A 496 2.93 43.85 12.35
CA ASP A 496 2.88 45.20 11.83
C ASP A 496 1.59 45.91 12.23
N GLU A 497 0.44 45.23 12.17
CA GLU A 497 -0.84 45.79 12.61
C GLU A 497 -0.85 46.05 14.12
N THR A 498 -0.20 45.18 14.91
CA THR A 498 -0.09 45.38 16.37
C THR A 498 0.88 46.51 16.75
N LEU A 499 1.98 46.69 16.01
CA LEU A 499 2.99 47.72 16.26
C LEU A 499 2.68 49.09 15.62
N GLY A 500 2.05 49.10 14.44
CA GLY A 500 2.20 50.13 13.43
C GLY A 500 1.15 51.22 13.35
N GLY A 501 0.12 51.26 14.19
CA GLY A 501 -0.81 52.40 14.11
C GLY A 501 -0.19 53.67 14.69
N GLU A 502 0.12 54.61 13.80
CA GLU A 502 0.45 55.99 14.11
C GLU A 502 -0.62 56.61 15.02
N ILE A 503 -0.15 57.37 16.01
CA ILE A 503 -0.92 58.26 16.91
C ILE A 503 -1.76 57.54 17.98
N LYS A 504 -1.17 57.50 19.19
CA LYS A 504 -1.83 57.70 20.50
C LYS A 504 -3.30 57.24 20.63
N ARG A 505 -3.58 55.95 20.48
CA ARG A 505 -4.61 55.26 21.27
C ARG A 505 -4.08 53.91 21.74
N ILE A 506 -3.52 53.92 22.93
CA ILE A 506 -3.44 52.75 23.79
C ILE A 506 -4.88 52.21 23.91
N PHE A 507 -5.09 50.89 23.84
CA PHE A 507 -6.34 50.16 24.18
C PHE A 507 -7.28 49.64 23.09
N ASN A 508 -6.81 49.18 21.91
CA ASN A 508 -7.58 48.11 21.25
C ASN A 508 -6.75 47.08 20.47
N TRP A 509 -5.82 46.40 21.18
CA TRP A 509 -5.14 45.19 20.69
C TRP A 509 -6.08 44.19 20.04
N LYS A 510 -7.27 44.02 20.64
CA LYS A 510 -8.31 43.12 20.15
C LYS A 510 -8.83 43.53 18.77
N GLU A 511 -8.98 44.82 18.53
CA GLU A 511 -9.48 45.36 17.26
C GLU A 511 -8.43 45.28 16.15
N ARG A 512 -7.16 45.62 16.47
CA ARG A 512 -6.02 45.45 15.54
C ARG A 512 -5.82 43.99 15.13
N ILE A 513 -5.80 43.08 16.11
CA ILE A 513 -5.72 41.64 15.83
C ILE A 513 -6.94 41.20 15.00
N LYS A 514 -8.15 41.68 15.31
CA LYS A 514 -9.35 41.36 14.52
C LYS A 514 -9.21 41.84 13.06
N GLY A 515 -8.66 43.03 12.84
CA GLY A 515 -8.37 43.57 11.50
C GLY A 515 -7.37 42.71 10.74
N ALA A 516 -6.25 42.34 11.37
CA ALA A 516 -5.27 41.42 10.78
C ALA A 516 -5.91 40.07 10.43
N PHE A 517 -6.73 39.49 11.31
CA PHE A 517 -7.44 38.23 11.04
C PHE A 517 -8.49 38.35 9.93
N TYR A 518 -9.10 39.52 9.72
CA TYR A 518 -10.01 39.74 8.59
C TYR A 518 -9.26 39.64 7.26
N ILE A 519 -8.09 40.26 7.16
CA ILE A 519 -7.21 40.18 5.96
C ILE A 519 -6.72 38.74 5.76
N ILE A 520 -6.26 38.08 6.83
CA ILE A 520 -5.79 36.68 6.81
C ILE A 520 -6.88 35.73 6.33
N MET A 521 -8.12 35.89 6.80
CA MET A 521 -9.24 35.06 6.35
C MET A 521 -9.56 35.30 4.88
N GLY A 522 -9.47 36.54 4.39
CA GLY A 522 -9.61 36.85 2.97
C GLY A 522 -8.57 36.11 2.12
N ALA A 523 -7.29 36.22 2.48
CA ALA A 523 -6.19 35.54 1.80
C ALA A 523 -6.31 34.00 1.86
N TYR A 524 -6.77 33.46 2.99
CA TYR A 524 -7.07 32.04 3.15
C TYR A 524 -8.11 31.56 2.14
N PHE A 525 -9.26 32.22 2.05
CA PHE A 525 -10.31 31.82 1.11
C PHE A 525 -9.85 31.92 -0.33
N THR A 526 -9.13 32.98 -0.70
CA THR A 526 -8.55 33.11 -2.05
C THR A 526 -7.62 31.95 -2.37
N THR A 527 -6.76 31.56 -1.43
CA THR A 527 -5.82 30.45 -1.63
C THR A 527 -6.56 29.12 -1.76
N VAL A 528 -7.52 28.83 -0.88
CA VAL A 528 -8.31 27.59 -0.95
C VAL A 528 -9.07 27.51 -2.27
N VAL A 529 -9.77 28.58 -2.67
CA VAL A 529 -10.52 28.62 -3.94
C VAL A 529 -9.58 28.44 -5.14
N ALA A 530 -8.38 29.04 -5.12
CA ALA A 530 -7.39 28.85 -6.17
C ALA A 530 -6.87 27.41 -6.28
N MET A 531 -6.82 26.66 -5.17
CA MET A 531 -6.34 25.28 -5.14
C MET A 531 -7.40 24.25 -5.54
N VAL A 532 -8.69 24.55 -5.42
CA VAL A 532 -9.78 23.60 -5.72
C VAL A 532 -9.70 23.07 -7.17
N PRO A 533 -9.52 23.89 -8.22
CA PRO A 533 -9.38 23.37 -9.59
C PRO A 533 -8.18 22.44 -9.77
N LEU A 534 -7.08 22.68 -9.05
CA LEU A 534 -5.86 21.88 -9.16
C LEU A 534 -6.02 20.46 -8.58
N LEU A 535 -7.02 20.23 -7.72
CA LEU A 535 -7.36 18.87 -7.25
C LEU A 535 -7.82 17.95 -8.38
N PHE A 536 -8.34 18.52 -9.46
CA PHE A 536 -8.90 17.79 -10.61
C PHE A 536 -8.11 18.03 -11.92
N ALA A 537 -7.04 18.81 -11.87
CA ALA A 537 -6.22 19.16 -13.03
C ALA A 537 -4.93 18.33 -13.09
N GLY A 538 -4.26 18.36 -14.25
CA GLY A 538 -2.93 17.79 -14.44
C GLY A 538 -2.86 16.27 -14.25
N ALA A 539 -3.96 15.54 -14.54
CA ALA A 539 -4.06 14.10 -14.38
C ALA A 539 -3.57 13.62 -12.98
N GLY A 540 -3.90 14.37 -11.92
CA GLY A 540 -3.55 14.04 -10.54
C GLY A 540 -2.16 14.49 -10.08
N LEU A 541 -1.28 14.95 -10.98
CA LEU A 541 0.08 15.39 -10.63
C LEU A 541 0.09 16.65 -9.74
N LEU A 542 -0.92 17.50 -9.85
CA LEU A 542 -1.04 18.73 -9.03
C LEU A 542 -1.84 18.50 -7.73
N LYS A 543 -2.39 17.30 -7.54
CA LYS A 543 -3.27 16.99 -6.42
C LYS A 543 -2.53 17.07 -5.07
N GLY A 544 -1.29 16.58 -5.02
CA GLY A 544 -0.43 16.68 -3.83
C GLY A 544 -0.14 18.12 -3.42
N PHE A 545 0.22 18.96 -4.40
CA PHE A 545 0.40 20.39 -4.19
C PHE A 545 -0.84 21.07 -3.62
N ALA A 546 -2.02 20.85 -4.23
CA ALA A 546 -3.26 21.46 -3.80
C ALA A 546 -3.70 21.02 -2.40
N ILE A 547 -3.69 19.71 -2.12
CA ILE A 547 -4.10 19.17 -0.81
C ILE A 547 -3.19 19.68 0.31
N ILE A 548 -1.87 19.59 0.11
CA ILE A 548 -0.90 20.02 1.13
C ILE A 548 -0.94 21.53 1.34
N SER A 549 -1.14 22.33 0.30
CA SER A 549 -1.34 23.78 0.43
C SER A 549 -2.59 24.10 1.24
N ILE A 550 -3.74 23.47 0.92
CA ILE A 550 -4.99 23.69 1.64
C ILE A 550 -4.83 23.32 3.11
N ILE A 551 -4.28 22.13 3.41
CA ILE A 551 -4.07 21.66 4.78
C ILE A 551 -3.11 22.60 5.52
N GLY A 552 -2.00 22.97 4.90
CA GLY A 552 -0.98 23.83 5.50
C GLY A 552 -1.53 25.21 5.87
N VAL A 553 -2.18 25.90 4.93
CA VAL A 553 -2.77 27.22 5.23
C VAL A 553 -3.91 27.09 6.24
N SER A 554 -4.69 26.00 6.22
CA SER A 554 -5.74 25.74 7.23
C SER A 554 -5.17 25.56 8.63
N ILE A 555 -4.19 24.67 8.82
CA ILE A 555 -3.47 24.48 10.09
C ILE A 555 -2.93 25.82 10.57
N GLY A 556 -2.37 26.56 9.63
CA GLY A 556 -1.87 27.88 9.87
C GLY A 556 -2.89 28.82 10.50
N VAL A 557 -3.95 29.12 9.75
CA VAL A 557 -4.96 30.11 10.09
C VAL A 557 -5.74 29.73 11.35
N PHE A 558 -6.04 28.44 11.54
CA PHE A 558 -6.86 28.00 12.66
C PHE A 558 -6.06 27.66 13.92
N ILE A 559 -4.78 27.30 13.80
CA ILE A 559 -3.97 26.84 14.94
C ILE A 559 -2.81 27.81 15.20
N THR A 560 -1.89 27.99 14.25
CA THR A 560 -0.60 28.64 14.53
C THR A 560 -0.72 30.17 14.61
N ARG A 561 -1.49 30.83 13.73
CA ARG A 561 -1.68 32.30 13.77
C ARG A 561 -2.40 32.77 15.05
N PRO A 562 -3.48 32.13 15.53
CA PRO A 562 -4.13 32.52 16.79
C PRO A 562 -3.21 32.40 18.01
N VAL A 563 -2.30 31.41 17.99
CA VAL A 563 -1.28 31.23 19.03
C VAL A 563 -0.24 32.34 18.93
N TYR A 564 0.29 32.60 17.74
CA TYR A 564 1.27 33.67 17.51
C TYR A 564 0.72 35.03 17.95
N ALA A 565 -0.49 35.39 17.54
CA ALA A 565 -1.14 36.64 17.94
C ALA A 565 -1.24 36.76 19.46
N LYS A 566 -1.57 35.67 20.16
CA LYS A 566 -1.67 35.69 21.62
C LYS A 566 -0.30 35.80 22.30
N VAL A 567 0.73 35.13 21.76
CA VAL A 567 2.11 35.23 22.25
C VAL A 567 2.62 36.65 22.12
N ILE A 568 2.42 37.28 20.95
CA ILE A 568 2.82 38.68 20.72
C ILE A 568 2.03 39.65 21.61
N GLU A 569 0.72 39.45 21.78
CA GLU A 569 -0.09 40.24 22.71
C GLU A 569 0.51 40.19 24.14
N ILE A 570 0.84 39.01 24.66
CA ILE A 570 1.39 38.88 26.02
C ILE A 570 2.81 39.48 26.13
N LEU A 571 3.66 39.29 25.12
CA LEU A 571 5.05 39.76 25.15
C LEU A 571 5.13 41.29 25.07
N LEU A 572 4.31 41.90 24.22
CA LEU A 572 4.34 43.34 23.92
C LEU A 572 3.35 44.18 24.74
N ARG A 573 2.40 43.56 25.46
CA ARG A 573 1.56 44.26 26.45
C ARG A 573 2.40 44.59 27.67
N ASP A 574 2.51 45.87 28.00
CA ASP A 574 3.20 46.36 29.21
C ASP A 574 2.44 46.02 30.49
#